data_AF-A0A7C2T6L6-F1
#
_entry.id   AF-A0A7C2T6L6-F1
#
_cell.length_a   1.000
_cell.length_b   1.000
_cell.length_c   1.000
_cell.angle_alpha   90.00
_cell.angle_beta   90.00
_cell.angle_gamma   90.00
#
_symmetry.space_group_name_H-M   'P 1'
#
loop_
_entity.id
_entity.type
_entity.pdbx_description
1 polymer ?
#
loop_
_entity_poly.entity_id
_entity_poly.type
_entity_poly.pdbx_seq_one_letter_code
_entity_poly.pdbx_strand_id
1 'polypeptide(L)'
;MKLQGSYTLPAKREAVWQLLNDPKRLAACLPGCEQLDVVGSDHYLVRLKLGLAAISGSFSGSVRLSDKKPPDSFRMNVEGRGAAGFVQGEANIELVSDGDQTVVRYSGVASVGGLLASVGNRMMELAARRTLEQFFANVASQLRA
;
A
#
# COMPACT_ATOMS: atom_id res chain seq x y z
N MET A 1 11.82 -9.41 -4.17
CA MET A 1 10.63 -10.05 -3.57
C MET A 1 9.46 -9.88 -4.52
N LYS A 2 8.66 -10.92 -4.76
CA LYS A 2 7.40 -10.83 -5.52
C LYS A 2 6.24 -10.87 -4.53
N LEU A 3 5.20 -10.06 -4.76
CA LEU A 3 4.01 -10.01 -3.92
C LEU A 3 2.78 -10.03 -4.80
N GLN A 4 1.87 -10.96 -4.54
CA GLN A 4 0.60 -11.05 -5.25
C GLN A 4 -0.49 -11.59 -4.32
N GLY A 5 -1.72 -11.21 -4.59
CA GLY A 5 -2.87 -11.68 -3.84
C GLY A 5 -4.14 -10.93 -4.22
N SER A 6 -5.18 -11.17 -3.44
CA SER A 6 -6.43 -10.45 -3.55
C SER A 6 -7.08 -10.24 -2.20
N TYR A 7 -7.93 -9.22 -2.11
CA TYR A 7 -8.72 -8.91 -0.92
C TYR A 7 -10.13 -8.49 -1.34
N THR A 8 -11.15 -8.96 -0.63
CA THR A 8 -12.55 -8.58 -0.92
C THR A 8 -12.99 -7.45 0.01
N LEU A 9 -13.38 -6.32 -0.58
CA LEU A 9 -13.90 -5.16 0.13
C LEU A 9 -15.42 -5.10 0.03
N PRO A 10 -16.12 -4.73 1.11
CA PRO A 10 -17.59 -4.73 1.17
C PRO A 10 -18.19 -3.46 0.56
N ALA A 11 -17.79 -3.10 -0.66
CA ALA A 11 -18.32 -1.95 -1.38
C ALA A 11 -18.18 -2.11 -2.89
N LYS A 12 -18.98 -1.36 -3.65
CA LYS A 12 -18.86 -1.24 -5.11
C LYS A 12 -17.54 -0.60 -5.52
N ARG A 13 -17.07 -0.92 -6.72
CA ARG A 13 -15.75 -0.53 -7.23
C ARG A 13 -15.54 0.97 -7.23
N GLU A 14 -16.59 1.75 -7.51
CA GLU A 14 -16.54 3.20 -7.53
C GLU A 14 -16.20 3.78 -6.16
N ALA A 15 -16.80 3.24 -5.09
CA ALA A 15 -16.51 3.66 -3.71
C ALA A 15 -15.10 3.27 -3.28
N VAL A 16 -14.66 2.06 -3.65
CA VAL A 16 -13.29 1.59 -3.41
C VAL A 16 -12.28 2.49 -4.14
N TRP A 17 -12.52 2.75 -5.42
CA TRP A 17 -11.69 3.61 -6.25
C TRP A 17 -11.55 5.01 -5.65
N GLN A 18 -12.67 5.63 -5.28
CA GLN A 18 -12.68 6.95 -4.66
C GLN A 18 -11.88 6.98 -3.36
N LEU A 19 -12.03 5.98 -2.49
CA LEU A 19 -11.26 5.89 -1.25
C LEU A 19 -9.76 5.75 -1.52
N LEU A 20 -9.37 4.81 -2.39
CA LEU A 20 -7.96 4.56 -2.70
C LEU A 20 -7.26 5.76 -3.36
N ASN A 21 -8.03 6.66 -3.97
CA ASN A 21 -7.53 7.87 -4.62
C ASN A 21 -7.82 9.16 -3.80
N ASP A 22 -8.42 9.06 -2.61
CA ASP A 22 -8.63 10.17 -1.68
C ASP A 22 -7.48 10.21 -0.68
N PRO A 23 -6.56 11.20 -0.75
CA PRO A 23 -5.39 11.26 0.12
C PRO A 23 -5.73 11.28 1.61
N LYS A 24 -6.83 11.94 1.99
CA LYS A 24 -7.23 12.08 3.41
C LYS A 24 -7.73 10.75 3.96
N ARG A 25 -8.58 10.06 3.19
CA ARG A 25 -9.09 8.73 3.59
C ARG A 25 -8.00 7.67 3.51
N LEU A 26 -7.14 7.75 2.49
CA LEU A 26 -6.03 6.84 2.30
C LEU A 26 -5.03 6.90 3.47
N ALA A 27 -4.70 8.10 3.96
CA ALA A 27 -3.81 8.28 5.10
C ALA A 27 -4.30 7.52 6.35
N ALA A 28 -5.61 7.56 6.63
CA ALA A 28 -6.21 6.82 7.74
C ALA A 28 -6.15 5.29 7.57
N CYS A 29 -5.95 4.81 6.34
CA CYS A 29 -5.85 3.39 6.05
C CYS A 29 -4.42 2.85 6.18
N LEU A 30 -3.40 3.70 6.01
CA LEU A 30 -2.00 3.31 6.01
C LEU A 30 -1.49 3.02 7.44
N PRO A 31 -1.07 1.78 7.75
CA PRO A 31 -0.57 1.44 9.08
C PRO A 31 0.65 2.29 9.47
N GLY A 32 0.59 2.89 10.67
CA GLY A 32 1.68 3.72 11.18
C GLY A 32 1.88 5.04 10.43
N CYS A 33 0.89 5.50 9.64
CA CYS A 33 0.99 6.78 8.95
C CYS A 33 1.03 7.95 9.93
N GLU A 34 2.14 8.68 9.89
CA GLU A 34 2.34 9.93 10.64
C GLU A 34 2.01 11.14 9.76
N GLN A 35 2.26 11.04 8.45
CA GLN A 35 2.03 12.13 7.49
C GLN A 35 1.81 11.58 6.08
N LEU A 36 0.91 12.21 5.32
CA LEU A 36 0.72 12.01 3.89
C LEU A 36 0.50 13.38 3.23
N ASP A 37 1.43 13.77 2.37
CA ASP A 37 1.40 15.04 1.63
C ASP A 37 1.18 14.78 0.14
N VAL A 38 0.29 15.56 -0.47
CA VAL A 38 0.12 15.58 -1.93
C VAL A 38 1.12 16.57 -2.51
N VAL A 39 2.09 16.08 -3.27
CA VAL A 39 3.18 16.91 -3.83
C VAL A 39 3.10 17.07 -5.35
N GLY A 40 2.08 16.47 -5.96
CA GLY A 40 1.76 16.62 -7.38
C GLY A 40 0.57 15.75 -7.75
N SER A 41 0.15 15.84 -9.01
CA SER A 41 -0.84 14.92 -9.57
C SER A 41 -0.34 13.49 -9.42
N ASP A 42 -1.12 12.67 -8.71
CA ASP A 42 -0.81 11.25 -8.49
C ASP A 42 0.56 11.00 -7.82
N HIS A 43 1.08 11.99 -7.09
CA HIS A 43 2.36 11.92 -6.40
C HIS A 43 2.21 12.32 -4.93
N TYR A 44 2.59 11.39 -4.05
CA TYR A 44 2.45 11.51 -2.61
C TYR A 44 3.79 11.32 -1.92
N LEU A 45 4.04 12.12 -0.87
CA LEU A 45 5.07 11.83 0.12
C LEU A 45 4.40 11.29 1.38
N VAL A 46 4.99 10.26 1.98
CA VAL A 46 4.43 9.59 3.15
C VAL A 46 5.52 9.42 4.21
N ARG A 47 5.18 9.65 5.47
CA ARG A 47 5.98 9.25 6.62
C ARG A 47 5.23 8.17 7.41
N LEU A 48 5.87 7.02 7.57
CA LEU A 48 5.33 5.87 8.28
C LEU A 48 6.26 5.48 9.43
N LYS A 49 5.69 5.09 10.58
CA LYS A 49 6.41 4.41 11.65
C LYS A 49 6.08 2.93 11.62
N LEU A 50 7.06 2.10 11.25
CA LEU A 50 6.89 0.66 11.06
C LEU A 50 7.90 -0.12 11.91
N GLY A 51 7.51 -1.35 12.27
CA GLY A 51 8.36 -2.29 12.99
C GLY A 51 8.33 -3.67 12.36
N LEU A 52 9.51 -4.26 12.17
CA LEU A 52 9.73 -5.64 11.77
C LEU A 52 10.73 -6.30 12.71
N ALA A 53 10.23 -7.24 13.53
CA ALA A 53 11.03 -7.93 14.55
C ALA A 53 11.78 -6.92 15.46
N ALA A 54 13.11 -6.99 15.50
CA ALA A 54 13.95 -6.06 16.27
C ALA A 54 14.20 -4.71 15.56
N ILE A 55 13.81 -4.57 14.28
CA ILE A 55 14.01 -3.35 13.49
C ILE A 55 12.74 -2.51 13.58
N SER A 56 12.78 -1.40 14.29
CA SER A 56 11.71 -0.39 14.28
C SER A 56 12.26 0.95 13.85
N GLY A 57 11.44 1.76 13.19
CA GLY A 57 11.87 3.08 12.76
C GLY A 57 10.85 3.85 11.95
N SER A 58 11.16 5.12 11.73
CA SER A 58 10.43 5.97 10.80
C SER A 58 11.01 5.80 9.39
N PHE A 59 10.10 5.68 8.43
CA PHE A 59 10.37 5.58 7.01
C PHE A 59 9.71 6.74 6.30
N SER A 60 10.46 7.42 5.44
CA SER A 60 9.91 8.40 4.51
C SER A 60 9.85 7.77 3.13
N GLY A 61 8.75 7.96 2.41
CA GLY A 61 8.53 7.36 1.11
C GLY A 61 7.85 8.29 0.13
N SER A 62 7.93 7.90 -1.13
CA SER A 62 7.29 8.54 -2.27
C SER A 62 6.45 7.50 -3.00
N VAL A 63 5.21 7.83 -3.30
CA VAL A 63 4.30 6.99 -4.08
C VAL A 63 3.89 7.75 -5.33
N ARG A 64 4.05 7.13 -6.50
CA ARG A 64 3.56 7.66 -7.78
C ARG A 64 2.54 6.69 -8.35
N LEU A 65 1.40 7.21 -8.78
CA LEU A 65 0.39 6.43 -9.50
C LEU A 65 0.47 6.75 -11.00
N SER A 66 0.22 5.74 -11.83
CA SER A 66 0.24 5.87 -13.29
C SER A 66 -0.76 4.92 -13.93
N ASP A 67 -0.97 5.06 -15.24
CA ASP A 67 -1.86 4.21 -16.05
C ASP A 67 -3.26 4.01 -15.45
N LYS A 68 -3.82 5.07 -14.84
CA LYS A 68 -5.14 5.01 -14.21
C LYS A 68 -6.24 4.76 -15.24
N LYS A 69 -7.07 3.76 -14.97
CA LYS A 69 -8.30 3.45 -15.70
C LYS A 69 -9.45 3.41 -14.70
N PRO A 70 -10.07 4.55 -14.35
CA PRO A 70 -11.14 4.56 -13.35
C PRO A 70 -12.40 3.80 -13.83
N PRO A 71 -13.07 2.99 -12.97
CA PRO A 71 -12.69 2.57 -11.62
C PRO A 71 -11.99 1.19 -11.59
N ASP A 72 -11.31 0.80 -12.68
CA ASP A 72 -10.85 -0.56 -12.93
C ASP A 72 -9.43 -0.83 -12.41
N SER A 73 -8.45 0.03 -12.69
CA SER A 73 -7.05 -0.27 -12.35
C SER A 73 -6.11 0.93 -12.35
N PHE A 74 -4.96 0.75 -11.71
CA PHE A 74 -3.83 1.69 -11.77
C PHE A 74 -2.52 0.97 -11.45
N ARG A 75 -1.40 1.59 -11.85
CA ARG A 75 -0.06 1.19 -11.45
C ARG A 75 0.47 2.09 -10.35
N MET A 76 1.37 1.55 -9.54
CA MET A 76 1.97 2.24 -8.41
C MET A 76 3.47 1.98 -8.39
N ASN A 77 4.26 3.04 -8.29
CA ASN A 77 5.68 2.99 -7.95
C ASN A 77 5.86 3.51 -6.54
N VAL A 78 6.57 2.75 -5.71
CA VAL A 78 6.82 3.07 -4.30
C VAL A 78 8.30 3.09 -4.05
N GLU A 79 8.76 4.15 -3.41
CA GLU A 79 10.09 4.24 -2.83
C GLU A 79 9.97 4.58 -1.35
N GLY A 80 10.80 3.98 -0.52
CA GLY A 80 10.81 4.19 0.92
C GLY A 80 12.23 4.08 1.47
N ARG A 81 12.59 4.96 2.40
CA ARG A 81 13.90 4.99 3.05
C ARG A 81 13.76 5.29 4.54
N GLY A 82 14.54 4.60 5.34
CA GLY A 82 14.70 4.84 6.77
C GLY A 82 16.11 4.50 7.21
N ALA A 83 16.39 4.65 8.52
CA ALA A 83 17.72 4.36 9.06
C ALA A 83 18.16 2.92 8.81
N ALA A 84 17.23 1.97 8.82
CA ALA A 84 17.51 0.55 8.65
C ALA A 84 17.68 0.13 7.17
N GLY A 85 17.40 0.98 6.19
CA GLY A 85 17.51 0.62 4.78
C GLY A 85 16.47 1.27 3.89
N PHE A 86 16.21 0.64 2.74
CA PHE A 86 15.27 1.15 1.74
C PHE A 86 14.42 0.04 1.13
N VAL A 87 13.29 0.45 0.55
CA VAL A 87 12.39 -0.36 -0.26
C VAL A 87 12.12 0.41 -1.55
N GLN A 88 12.20 -0.27 -2.69
CA GLN A 88 11.72 0.24 -3.98
C GLN A 88 10.84 -0.83 -4.61
N GLY A 89 9.71 -0.47 -5.18
CA GLY A 89 8.83 -1.44 -5.79
C GLY A 89 7.85 -0.85 -6.77
N GLU A 90 7.23 -1.74 -7.52
CA GLU A 90 6.16 -1.45 -8.45
C GLU A 90 5.04 -2.47 -8.26
N ALA A 91 3.80 -2.02 -8.44
CA ALA A 91 2.62 -2.84 -8.31
C ALA A 91 1.53 -2.43 -9.30
N ASN A 92 0.73 -3.42 -9.71
CA ASN A 92 -0.51 -3.25 -10.44
C ASN A 92 -1.67 -3.57 -9.49
N ILE A 93 -2.67 -2.69 -9.47
CA ILE A 93 -3.90 -2.84 -8.69
C ILE A 93 -5.08 -2.92 -9.67
N GLU A 94 -5.93 -3.93 -9.50
CA GLU A 94 -7.16 -4.13 -10.28
C GLU A 94 -8.35 -4.27 -9.34
N LEU A 95 -9.46 -3.61 -9.67
CA LEU A 95 -10.73 -3.66 -8.96
C LEU A 95 -11.74 -4.45 -9.80
N VAL A 96 -12.07 -5.65 -9.33
CA VAL A 96 -12.99 -6.57 -10.00
C VAL A 96 -14.32 -6.57 -9.26
N SER A 97 -15.43 -6.44 -9.99
CA SER A 97 -16.77 -6.43 -9.38
C SER A 97 -17.16 -7.83 -8.93
N ASP A 98 -17.77 -7.94 -7.75
CA ASP A 98 -18.33 -9.18 -7.22
C ASP A 98 -19.64 -8.88 -6.49
N GLY A 99 -20.73 -8.76 -7.25
CA GLY A 99 -22.01 -8.26 -6.73
C GLY A 99 -21.88 -6.83 -6.18
N ASP A 100 -22.25 -6.64 -4.90
CA ASP A 100 -22.08 -5.39 -4.16
C ASP A 100 -20.71 -5.24 -3.48
N GLN A 101 -19.79 -6.17 -3.75
CA GLN A 101 -18.42 -6.19 -3.26
C GLN A 101 -17.40 -5.95 -4.38
N THR A 102 -16.16 -5.69 -3.98
CA THR A 102 -15.03 -5.51 -4.90
C THR A 102 -13.90 -6.43 -4.49
N VAL A 103 -13.44 -7.26 -5.43
CA VAL A 103 -12.20 -8.01 -5.29
C VAL A 103 -11.05 -7.13 -5.79
N VAL A 104 -10.22 -6.67 -4.87
CA VAL A 104 -8.96 -5.97 -5.18
C VAL A 104 -7.91 -7.03 -5.48
N ARG A 105 -7.42 -7.11 -6.71
CA ARG A 105 -6.26 -7.93 -7.08
C ARG A 105 -5.03 -7.05 -7.11
N TYR A 106 -3.94 -7.53 -6.54
CA TYR A 106 -2.67 -6.83 -6.56
C TYR A 106 -1.55 -7.78 -6.96
N SER A 107 -0.60 -7.26 -7.72
CA SER A 107 0.63 -7.96 -8.08
C SER A 107 1.77 -6.95 -8.16
N GLY A 108 2.97 -7.34 -7.76
CA GLY A 108 4.10 -6.42 -7.76
C GLY A 108 5.42 -7.07 -7.41
N VAL A 109 6.48 -6.28 -7.59
CA VAL A 109 7.85 -6.64 -7.22
C VAL A 109 8.44 -5.53 -6.37
N ALA A 110 9.23 -5.93 -5.38
CA ALA A 110 9.94 -5.02 -4.50
C ALA A 110 11.38 -5.48 -4.27
N SER A 111 12.28 -4.50 -4.27
CA SER A 111 13.69 -4.61 -3.90
C SER A 111 13.88 -3.95 -2.55
N VAL A 112 14.66 -4.61 -1.68
CA VAL A 112 14.91 -4.15 -0.31
C VAL A 112 16.41 -4.22 -0.07
N GLY A 113 16.97 -3.20 0.57
CA GLY A 113 18.39 -3.10 0.83
C GLY A 113 18.70 -2.53 2.22
N GLY A 114 19.98 -2.60 2.61
CA GLY A 114 20.46 -2.21 3.93
C GLY A 114 20.24 -3.30 4.99
N LEU A 115 20.18 -2.90 6.26
CA LEU A 115 19.93 -3.82 7.39
C LEU A 115 18.56 -4.51 7.27
N LEU A 116 17.57 -3.88 6.63
CA LEU A 116 16.30 -4.52 6.31
C LEU A 116 16.46 -5.78 5.47
N ALA A 117 17.41 -5.82 4.53
CA ALA A 117 17.61 -7.01 3.70
C ALA A 117 18.22 -8.19 4.49
N SER A 118 18.88 -7.93 5.62
CA SER A 118 19.53 -8.98 6.42
C SER A 118 18.56 -9.84 7.22
N VAL A 119 17.29 -9.43 7.38
CA VAL A 119 16.26 -10.22 8.09
C VAL A 119 15.76 -11.41 7.26
N GLY A 120 16.09 -11.45 5.97
CA GLY A 120 15.75 -12.53 5.05
C GLY A 120 14.38 -12.39 4.39
N ASN A 121 14.27 -12.94 3.16
CA ASN A 121 13.09 -12.79 2.30
C ASN A 121 11.78 -13.25 2.94
N ARG A 122 11.78 -14.40 3.63
CA ARG A 122 10.57 -14.96 4.26
C ARG A 122 9.98 -14.01 5.32
N MET A 123 10.84 -13.39 6.13
CA MET A 123 10.38 -12.48 7.18
C MET A 123 9.84 -11.17 6.58
N MET A 124 10.50 -10.66 5.53
CA MET A 124 10.02 -9.51 4.77
C MET A 124 8.66 -9.76 4.13
N GLU A 125 8.44 -10.94 3.54
CA GLU A 125 7.16 -11.31 2.95
C GLU A 125 6.04 -11.37 3.98
N LEU A 126 6.29 -11.94 5.17
CA LEU A 126 5.32 -11.95 6.27
C LEU A 126 4.97 -10.55 6.74
N ALA A 127 5.96 -9.67 6.84
CA ALA A 127 5.76 -8.27 7.22
C ALA A 127 4.91 -7.52 6.18
N ALA A 128 5.20 -7.71 4.89
CA ALA A 128 4.46 -7.11 3.79
C ALA A 128 3.00 -7.59 3.78
N ARG A 129 2.76 -8.89 3.94
CA ARG A 129 1.40 -9.46 4.03
C ARG A 129 0.62 -8.89 5.20
N ARG A 130 1.20 -8.86 6.41
CA ARG A 130 0.57 -8.29 7.60
C ARG A 130 0.22 -6.80 7.41
N THR A 131 1.12 -6.04 6.78
CA THR A 131 0.88 -4.62 6.49
C THR A 131 -0.29 -4.45 5.51
N LEU A 132 -0.35 -5.27 4.46
CA LEU A 132 -1.47 -5.28 3.50
C LEU A 132 -2.79 -5.68 4.15
N GLU A 133 -2.79 -6.72 5.00
CA GLU A 133 -3.97 -7.16 5.73
C GLU A 133 -4.53 -6.04 6.62
N GLN A 134 -3.67 -5.34 7.37
CA GLN A 134 -4.08 -4.22 8.19
C GLN A 134 -4.58 -3.04 7.35
N PHE A 135 -3.90 -2.74 6.24
CA PHE A 135 -4.32 -1.71 5.31
C PHE A 135 -5.73 -1.97 4.78
N PHE A 136 -5.98 -3.17 4.23
CA PHE A 136 -7.29 -3.50 3.69
C PHE A 136 -8.38 -3.60 4.75
N ALA A 137 -8.05 -4.03 5.98
CA ALA A 137 -8.98 -3.98 7.10
C ALA A 137 -9.39 -2.53 7.42
N ASN A 138 -8.45 -1.60 7.41
CA ASN A 138 -8.74 -0.17 7.62
C ASN A 138 -9.59 0.41 6.47
N VAL A 139 -9.28 0.04 5.21
CA VAL A 139 -10.08 0.42 4.04
C VAL A 139 -11.52 -0.08 4.19
N ALA A 140 -11.70 -1.36 4.54
CA ALA A 140 -13.03 -1.93 4.76
C ALA A 140 -13.80 -1.20 5.87
N SER A 141 -13.13 -0.75 6.93
CA SER A 141 -13.75 0.08 7.97
C SER A 141 -14.16 1.46 7.43
N GLN A 142 -13.31 2.10 6.64
CA GLN A 142 -13.55 3.43 6.06
C GLN A 142 -14.62 3.42 4.94
N LEU A 143 -14.94 2.27 4.37
CA LEU A 143 -16.04 2.09 3.42
C LEU A 143 -17.41 1.92 4.08
N ARG A 144 -17.43 1.53 5.36
CA ARG A 144 -18.66 1.35 6.15
C ARG A 144 -19.06 2.60 6.92
N ALA A 145 -18.12 3.51 7.13
CA ALA A 145 -18.32 4.79 7.83
C ALA A 145 -18.95 5.83 6.89
#